data_AF-M4WK89-F1
#
_entry.id   AF-M4WK89-F1
#
_cell.length_a   1.000
_cell.length_b   1.000
_cell.length_c   1.000
_cell.angle_alpha   90.00
_cell.angle_beta   90.00
_cell.angle_gamma   90.00
#
_symmetry.space_group_name_H-M   'P 1'
#
loop_
_entity.id
_entity.type
_entity.pdbx_description
1 polymer ?
#
loop_
_entity_poly.entity_id
_entity_poly.type
_entity_poly.pdbx_seq_one_letter_code
_entity_poly.pdbx_strand_id
1 'polypeptide(L)'
;ATVLAQAIVREGMKFVAAGMNPMDLKRGIDKAVAATVEELKKIAKPCTTSKEIAQVGAISANSDHSIGERIAEAMEKVGKEGVITVEDGKSLNDELDIVEGMQFDRGYLSPYFINNPDKQVALLENPFILLFDKKISNIRDLLPVLEQVAKAGRPLLIVAEDIEGEALATLVVNNIRGIPKTCAV
;
A
#
# COMPACT_ATOMS: atom_id res chain seq x y z
N ALA A 1 0.47 -14.16 -11.13
CA ALA A 1 0.66 -13.44 -12.42
C ALA A 1 1.88 -13.95 -13.21
N THR A 2 3.04 -14.11 -12.57
CA THR A 2 4.31 -14.49 -13.21
C THR A 2 4.27 -15.81 -13.98
N VAL A 3 3.68 -16.86 -13.40
CA VAL A 3 3.52 -18.18 -14.07
C VAL A 3 2.64 -18.10 -15.33
N LEU A 4 1.52 -17.39 -15.25
CA LEU A 4 0.63 -17.18 -16.39
C LEU A 4 1.33 -16.36 -17.49
N ALA A 5 2.03 -15.29 -17.12
CA ALA A 5 2.81 -14.49 -18.05
C ALA A 5 3.87 -15.34 -18.77
N GLN A 6 4.62 -16.16 -18.03
CA GLN A 6 5.60 -17.08 -18.60
C GLN A 6 4.96 -18.05 -19.60
N ALA A 7 3.82 -18.66 -19.25
CA ALA A 7 3.12 -19.60 -20.11
C ALA A 7 2.63 -18.94 -21.40
N ILE A 8 1.97 -17.77 -21.30
CA ILE A 8 1.46 -17.02 -22.45
C ILE A 8 2.60 -16.60 -23.37
N VAL A 9 3.71 -16.09 -22.83
CA VAL A 9 4.88 -15.68 -23.61
C VAL A 9 5.53 -16.88 -24.29
N ARG A 10 5.74 -17.98 -23.56
CA ARG A 10 6.36 -19.19 -24.10
C ARG A 10 5.57 -19.77 -25.27
N GLU A 11 4.25 -19.90 -25.13
CA GLU A 11 3.42 -20.42 -26.21
C GLU A 11 3.26 -19.41 -27.35
N GLY A 12 3.12 -18.12 -27.03
CA GLY A 12 3.09 -17.05 -28.03
C GLY A 12 4.34 -17.04 -28.92
N MET A 13 5.53 -17.20 -28.34
CA MET A 13 6.80 -17.26 -29.10
C MET A 13 6.86 -18.44 -30.07
N LYS A 14 6.30 -19.60 -29.72
CA LYS A 14 6.25 -20.76 -30.64
C LYS A 14 5.41 -20.47 -31.88
N PHE A 15 4.25 -19.84 -31.70
CA PHE A 15 3.35 -19.51 -32.81
C PHE A 15 3.90 -18.40 -33.71
N VAL A 16 4.61 -17.44 -33.12
CA VAL A 16 5.36 -16.42 -33.90
C VAL A 16 6.49 -17.07 -34.70
N ALA A 17 7.26 -17.99 -34.10
CA ALA A 17 8.31 -18.73 -34.82
C ALA A 17 7.76 -19.60 -35.96
N ALA A 18 6.50 -20.06 -35.85
CA ALA A 18 5.78 -20.76 -36.91
C ALA A 18 5.22 -19.84 -38.02
N GLY A 19 5.50 -18.53 -37.96
CA GLY A 19 5.13 -17.56 -38.99
C GLY A 19 3.77 -16.88 -38.81
N MET A 20 3.09 -17.05 -37.66
CA MET A 20 1.85 -16.31 -37.38
C MET A 20 2.13 -14.85 -37.08
N ASN A 21 1.19 -13.98 -37.48
CA ASN A 21 1.27 -12.56 -37.20
C ASN A 21 1.17 -12.28 -35.68
N PRO A 22 2.20 -11.67 -35.05
CA PRO A 22 2.19 -11.35 -33.63
C PRO A 22 1.03 -10.44 -33.20
N MET A 23 0.58 -9.54 -34.07
CA MET A 23 -0.52 -8.62 -33.77
C MET A 23 -1.86 -9.35 -33.68
N ASP A 24 -2.08 -10.36 -34.53
CA ASP A 24 -3.27 -11.19 -34.49
C ASP A 24 -3.29 -12.09 -33.26
N LEU A 25 -2.14 -12.65 -32.88
CA LEU A 25 -1.98 -13.41 -31.64
C LEU A 25 -2.30 -12.55 -30.41
N LYS A 26 -1.73 -11.35 -30.31
CA LYS A 26 -2.04 -10.41 -29.23
C LYS A 26 -3.55 -10.11 -29.18
N ARG A 27 -4.16 -9.78 -30.32
CA ARG A 27 -5.59 -9.47 -30.39
C ARG A 27 -6.46 -10.67 -29.97
N GLY A 28 -6.06 -11.89 -30.32
CA GLY A 28 -6.71 -13.12 -29.88
C GLY A 28 -6.60 -13.33 -28.37
N ILE A 29 -5.41 -13.14 -27.79
CA ILE A 29 -5.17 -13.22 -26.34
C ILE A 29 -6.00 -12.18 -25.60
N ASP A 30 -6.00 -10.91 -26.05
CA ASP A 30 -6.74 -9.82 -25.40
C ASP A 30 -8.25 -10.12 -25.39
N LYS A 31 -8.81 -10.65 -26.49
CA LYS A 31 -10.22 -11.08 -26.55
C LYS A 31 -10.52 -12.26 -25.62
N ALA A 32 -9.64 -13.26 -25.60
CA ALA A 32 -9.80 -14.43 -24.74
C ALA A 32 -9.75 -14.04 -23.26
N VAL A 33 -8.83 -13.15 -22.87
CA VAL A 33 -8.72 -12.63 -21.50
C VAL A 33 -9.98 -11.86 -21.13
N ALA A 34 -10.49 -10.98 -21.99
CA ALA A 34 -11.73 -10.24 -21.73
C ALA A 34 -12.92 -11.18 -21.48
N ALA A 35 -13.13 -12.16 -22.36
CA ALA A 35 -14.19 -13.16 -22.20
C ALA A 35 -14.00 -14.02 -20.92
N THR A 36 -12.76 -14.37 -20.59
CA THR A 36 -12.44 -15.13 -19.37
C THR A 36 -12.74 -14.32 -18.12
N VAL A 37 -12.41 -13.03 -18.10
CA VAL A 37 -12.72 -12.13 -16.97
C VAL A 37 -14.23 -11.98 -16.78
N GLU A 38 -14.99 -11.87 -17.86
CA GLU A 38 -16.47 -11.83 -17.78
C GLU A 38 -17.03 -13.12 -17.19
N GLU A 39 -16.56 -14.28 -17.64
CA GLU A 39 -17.04 -15.56 -17.12
C GLU A 39 -16.62 -15.78 -15.66
N LEU A 40 -15.40 -15.37 -15.30
CA LEU A 40 -14.90 -15.46 -13.92
C LEU A 40 -15.75 -14.62 -12.97
N LYS A 41 -16.23 -13.44 -13.42
CA LYS A 41 -17.20 -12.63 -12.64
C LYS A 41 -18.54 -13.33 -12.45
N LYS A 42 -19.02 -14.14 -13.40
CA LYS A 42 -20.27 -14.91 -13.26
C LYS A 42 -20.14 -16.08 -12.27
N ILE A 43 -18.96 -16.70 -12.23
CA ILE A 43 -18.67 -17.83 -11.33
C ILE A 43 -18.33 -17.33 -9.92
N ALA A 44 -17.84 -16.10 -9.79
CA ALA A 44 -17.50 -15.49 -8.52
C ALA A 44 -18.68 -15.51 -7.54
N LYS A 45 -18.43 -16.00 -6.33
CA LYS A 45 -19.41 -16.03 -5.25
C LYS A 45 -19.14 -14.86 -4.30
N PRO A 46 -20.09 -13.92 -4.12
CA PRO A 46 -19.91 -12.82 -3.19
C PRO A 46 -19.91 -13.37 -1.76
N CYS A 47 -18.93 -12.96 -0.95
CA CYS A 47 -18.92 -13.22 0.48
C CYS A 47 -19.83 -12.19 1.16
N THR A 48 -20.97 -12.65 1.66
CA THR A 48 -22.01 -11.78 2.23
C THR A 48 -22.13 -11.93 3.73
N THR A 49 -21.77 -13.08 4.27
CA THR A 49 -21.90 -13.38 5.69
C THR A 49 -20.55 -13.30 6.43
N SER A 50 -20.59 -12.92 7.70
CA SER A 50 -19.40 -12.90 8.58
C SER A 50 -18.73 -14.29 8.64
N LYS A 51 -19.52 -15.37 8.58
CA LYS A 51 -19.01 -16.76 8.51
C LYS A 51 -18.19 -17.05 7.24
N GLU A 52 -18.65 -16.60 6.08
CA GLU A 52 -17.91 -16.77 4.82
C GLU A 52 -16.60 -15.97 4.86
N ILE A 53 -16.61 -14.76 5.42
CA ILE A 53 -15.42 -13.94 5.61
C ILE A 53 -14.43 -14.65 6.53
N ALA A 54 -14.88 -15.17 7.67
CA ALA A 54 -14.04 -15.93 8.60
C ALA A 54 -13.44 -17.17 7.94
N GLN A 55 -14.22 -17.90 7.14
CA GLN A 55 -13.73 -19.07 6.40
C GLN A 55 -12.65 -18.70 5.39
N VAL A 56 -12.84 -17.64 4.62
CA VAL A 56 -11.83 -17.16 3.65
C VAL A 56 -10.56 -16.69 4.39
N GLY A 57 -10.72 -15.98 5.51
CA GLY A 57 -9.62 -15.56 6.38
C GLY A 57 -8.83 -16.74 6.92
N ALA A 58 -9.52 -17.77 7.44
CA ALA A 58 -8.89 -18.96 8.00
C ALA A 58 -8.10 -19.76 6.96
N ILE A 59 -8.67 -19.98 5.77
CA ILE A 59 -7.97 -20.68 4.69
C ILE A 59 -6.75 -19.89 4.23
N SER A 60 -6.84 -18.56 4.17
CA SER A 60 -5.72 -17.69 3.82
C SER A 60 -4.63 -17.68 4.90
N ALA A 61 -5.01 -17.90 6.16
CA ALA A 61 -4.12 -18.02 7.32
C ALA A 61 -3.65 -19.46 7.58
N ASN A 62 -3.48 -20.29 6.54
CA ASN A 62 -3.05 -21.69 6.67
C ASN A 62 -3.96 -22.57 7.55
N SER A 63 -5.28 -22.39 7.45
CA SER A 63 -6.30 -23.08 8.26
C SER A 63 -6.34 -22.68 9.74
N ASP A 64 -5.87 -21.46 10.06
CA ASP A 64 -6.03 -20.88 11.39
C ASP A 64 -7.40 -20.22 11.54
N HIS A 65 -8.30 -20.90 12.28
CA HIS A 65 -9.64 -20.40 12.54
C HIS A 65 -9.69 -19.17 13.47
N SER A 66 -8.75 -19.05 14.40
CA SER A 66 -8.68 -17.91 15.34
C SER A 66 -8.44 -16.60 14.58
N ILE A 67 -7.50 -16.63 13.64
CA ILE A 67 -7.19 -15.47 12.78
C ILE A 67 -8.39 -15.12 11.89
N GLY A 68 -9.03 -16.12 11.27
CA GLY A 68 -10.20 -15.92 10.43
C GLY A 68 -11.37 -15.26 11.18
N GLU A 69 -11.68 -15.74 12.38
CA GLU A 69 -12.73 -15.17 13.23
C GLU A 69 -12.42 -13.71 13.61
N ARG A 70 -11.19 -13.41 14.01
CA ARG A 70 -10.75 -12.05 14.34
C ARG A 70 -10.86 -11.08 13.16
N ILE A 71 -10.48 -11.51 11.96
CA ILE A 71 -10.62 -10.69 10.74
C ILE A 71 -12.11 -10.38 10.48
N ALA A 72 -12.99 -11.38 10.64
CA ALA A 72 -14.41 -11.19 10.46
C ALA A 72 -15.00 -10.21 11.50
N GLU A 73 -14.60 -10.33 12.77
CA GLU A 73 -14.98 -9.38 13.82
C GLU A 73 -14.50 -7.96 13.52
N ALA A 74 -13.26 -7.80 13.06
CA ALA A 74 -12.71 -6.50 12.66
C ALA A 74 -13.53 -5.88 11.51
N MET A 75 -13.80 -6.66 10.45
CA MET A 75 -14.60 -6.20 9.30
C MET A 75 -16.04 -5.85 9.68
N GLU A 76 -16.64 -6.55 10.65
CA GLU A 76 -17.99 -6.25 11.12
C GLU A 76 -18.05 -4.92 11.89
N LYS A 77 -17.00 -4.61 12.67
CA LYS A 77 -16.91 -3.37 13.44
C LYS A 77 -16.58 -2.14 12.58
N VAL A 78 -15.64 -2.25 11.65
CA VAL A 78 -15.21 -1.11 10.79
C VAL A 78 -16.10 -0.97 9.54
N GLY A 79 -16.79 -2.04 9.14
CA GLY A 79 -17.57 -2.10 7.90
C GLY A 79 -16.73 -2.50 6.68
N LYS A 80 -17.40 -2.78 5.56
CA LYS A 80 -16.75 -3.33 4.34
C LYS A 80 -15.75 -2.41 3.67
N GLU A 81 -15.89 -1.10 3.86
CA GLU A 81 -14.99 -0.08 3.31
C GLU A 81 -14.00 0.46 4.36
N GLY A 82 -13.97 -0.19 5.53
CA GLY A 82 -13.07 0.12 6.62
C GLY A 82 -11.62 -0.23 6.32
N VAL A 83 -10.69 0.55 6.88
CA VAL A 83 -9.27 0.25 6.85
C VAL A 83 -8.92 -0.61 8.06
N ILE A 84 -8.25 -1.73 7.82
CA ILE A 84 -7.75 -2.63 8.87
C ILE A 84 -6.22 -2.60 8.81
N THR A 85 -5.59 -2.28 9.93
CA THR A 85 -4.14 -2.35 10.12
C THR A 85 -3.79 -3.45 11.12
N VAL A 86 -2.57 -3.98 11.01
CA VAL A 86 -2.05 -5.00 11.92
C VAL A 86 -0.75 -4.48 12.51
N GLU A 87 -0.65 -4.52 13.83
CA GLU A 87 0.53 -4.13 14.60
C GLU A 87 1.03 -5.29 15.45
N ASP A 88 2.33 -5.29 15.74
CA ASP A 88 2.94 -6.33 16.58
C ASP A 88 2.60 -6.08 18.06
N GLY A 89 1.83 -6.99 18.65
CA GLY A 89 1.45 -6.95 20.06
C GLY A 89 2.62 -7.26 21.01
N LYS A 90 2.56 -6.69 22.22
CA LYS A 90 3.52 -7.02 23.32
C LYS A 90 3.02 -8.14 24.23
N SER A 91 1.73 -8.46 24.16
CA SER A 91 1.05 -9.51 24.94
C SER A 91 0.98 -10.81 24.15
N LEU A 92 0.68 -11.92 24.85
CA LEU A 92 0.43 -13.23 24.23
C LEU A 92 -0.97 -13.34 23.60
N ASN A 93 -1.87 -12.42 23.94
CA ASN A 93 -3.24 -12.42 23.47
C ASN A 93 -3.37 -11.40 22.34
N ASP A 94 -4.02 -11.75 21.23
CA ASP A 94 -4.27 -10.74 20.21
C ASP A 94 -5.41 -9.81 20.66
N GLU A 95 -5.25 -8.52 20.37
CA GLU A 95 -6.13 -7.43 20.77
C GLU A 95 -6.77 -6.81 19.53
N LEU A 96 -8.02 -6.36 19.63
CA LEU A 96 -8.76 -5.72 18.55
C LEU A 96 -9.32 -4.39 19.05
N ASP A 97 -8.66 -3.30 18.66
CA ASP A 97 -9.04 -1.94 19.00
C ASP A 97 -9.50 -1.17 17.76
N ILE A 98 -10.54 -0.35 17.96
CA ILE A 98 -10.99 0.59 16.95
C ILE A 98 -10.51 1.97 17.38
N VAL A 99 -9.75 2.61 16.50
CA VAL A 99 -9.27 3.98 16.69
C VAL A 99 -9.81 4.86 15.58
N GLU A 100 -10.04 6.13 15.91
CA GLU A 100 -10.36 7.14 14.90
C GLU A 100 -9.11 7.40 14.05
N GLY A 101 -9.25 7.21 12.73
CA GLY A 101 -8.17 7.37 11.78
C GLY A 101 -8.70 7.58 10.37
N MET A 102 -7.79 7.89 9.44
CA MET A 102 -8.13 8.04 8.04
C MET A 102 -6.99 7.54 7.14
N GLN A 103 -7.36 7.06 5.97
CA GLN A 103 -6.45 6.74 4.87
C GLN A 103 -6.86 7.55 3.64
N PHE A 104 -5.88 7.96 2.85
CA PHE A 104 -6.09 8.65 1.59
C PHE A 104 -5.10 8.12 0.54
N ASP A 105 -5.45 8.25 -0.74
CA ASP A 105 -4.69 7.69 -1.86
C ASP A 105 -3.55 8.62 -2.29
N ARG A 106 -2.61 8.90 -1.38
CA ARG A 106 -1.31 9.49 -1.72
C ARG A 106 -0.17 8.75 -1.04
N GLY A 107 0.89 8.53 -1.80
CA GLY A 107 2.12 7.88 -1.33
C GLY A 107 3.24 8.87 -1.08
N TYR A 108 4.35 8.38 -0.53
CA TYR A 108 5.55 9.17 -0.33
C TYR A 108 6.13 9.67 -1.67
N LEU A 109 6.62 10.92 -1.69
CA LEU A 109 7.22 11.52 -2.88
C LEU A 109 8.58 10.91 -3.26
N SER A 110 9.25 10.26 -2.29
CA SER A 110 10.55 9.62 -2.50
C SER A 110 10.68 8.29 -1.77
N PRO A 111 11.18 7.22 -2.41
CA PRO A 111 11.45 5.93 -1.74
C PRO A 111 12.45 6.03 -0.59
N TYR A 112 13.25 7.09 -0.53
CA TYR A 112 14.21 7.33 0.56
C TYR A 112 13.53 7.68 1.90
N PHE A 113 12.21 7.84 1.93
CA PHE A 113 11.43 7.96 3.16
C PHE A 113 11.13 6.60 3.82
N ILE A 114 11.35 5.49 3.12
CA ILE A 114 11.15 4.14 3.66
C ILE A 114 12.14 3.90 4.81
N ASN A 115 11.60 3.50 5.96
CA ASN A 115 12.40 3.13 7.14
C ASN A 115 12.20 1.68 7.59
N ASN A 116 11.24 0.97 7.00
CA ASN A 116 11.12 -0.48 7.06
C ASN A 116 11.33 -1.05 5.65
N PRO A 117 12.56 -1.49 5.31
CA PRO A 117 12.89 -1.97 3.96
C PRO A 117 12.13 -3.24 3.57
N ASP A 118 11.81 -4.11 4.52
CA ASP A 118 11.14 -5.40 4.26
C ASP A 118 9.69 -5.18 3.83
N LYS A 119 8.98 -4.27 4.52
CA LYS A 119 7.59 -3.92 4.22
C LYS A 119 7.48 -2.78 3.17
N GLN A 120 8.59 -2.13 2.82
CA GLN A 120 8.63 -0.93 1.96
C GLN A 120 7.70 0.20 2.44
N VAL A 121 7.66 0.43 3.75
CA VAL A 121 6.79 1.45 4.38
C VAL A 121 7.60 2.49 5.17
N ALA A 122 7.02 3.68 5.33
CA ALA A 122 7.51 4.74 6.19
C ALA A 122 6.66 4.79 7.48
N LEU A 123 7.18 4.23 8.57
CA LEU A 123 6.51 4.20 9.88
C LEU A 123 6.95 5.39 10.73
N LEU A 124 6.01 6.26 11.12
CA LEU A 124 6.30 7.41 11.98
C LEU A 124 5.56 7.25 13.31
N GLU A 125 6.31 7.14 14.41
CA GLU A 125 5.72 7.08 15.75
C GLU A 125 5.53 8.48 16.33
N ASN A 126 4.32 8.78 16.80
CA ASN A 126 3.94 10.08 17.38
C ASN A 126 4.43 11.29 16.55
N PRO A 127 4.20 11.35 15.23
CA PRO A 127 4.70 12.45 14.40
C PRO A 127 3.96 13.75 14.68
N PHE A 128 4.59 14.87 14.32
CA PHE A 128 3.86 16.09 13.99
C PHE A 128 3.33 15.99 12.55
N ILE A 129 2.18 16.60 12.28
CA ILE A 129 1.58 16.64 10.95
C ILE A 129 1.52 18.10 10.50
N LEU A 130 2.25 18.42 9.43
CA LEU A 130 2.20 19.71 8.75
C LEU A 130 1.29 19.57 7.54
N LEU A 131 0.19 20.34 7.54
CA LEU A 131 -0.72 20.45 6.40
C LEU A 131 -0.46 21.78 5.69
N PHE A 132 -0.23 21.73 4.39
CA PHE A 132 0.01 22.92 3.57
C PHE A 132 -0.74 22.81 2.25
N ASP A 133 -1.47 23.86 1.85
CA ASP A 133 -2.38 23.84 0.71
C ASP A 133 -1.73 24.20 -0.63
N LYS A 134 -0.43 24.49 -0.63
CA LYS A 134 0.34 24.94 -1.81
C LYS A 134 1.57 24.06 -2.03
N LYS A 135 2.24 24.30 -3.15
CA LYS A 135 3.52 23.70 -3.47
C LYS A 135 4.66 24.26 -2.62
N ILE A 136 5.58 23.39 -2.21
CA ILE A 136 6.79 23.75 -1.48
C ILE A 136 8.00 23.45 -2.37
N SER A 137 8.58 24.49 -2.96
CA SER A 137 9.78 24.37 -3.79
C SER A 137 11.06 24.80 -3.04
N ASN A 138 10.92 25.63 -2.00
CA ASN A 138 12.03 26.22 -1.24
C ASN A 138 12.07 25.71 0.20
N ILE A 139 13.24 25.24 0.64
CA ILE A 139 13.43 24.74 2.01
C ILE A 139 13.37 25.85 3.06
N ARG A 140 13.64 27.12 2.70
CA ARG A 140 13.67 28.25 3.63
C ARG A 140 12.34 28.46 4.35
N ASP A 141 11.24 28.18 3.67
CA ASP A 141 9.89 28.31 4.24
C ASP A 141 9.62 27.21 5.29
N LEU A 142 10.31 26.07 5.18
CA LEU A 142 10.23 24.95 6.13
C LEU A 142 11.24 25.01 7.27
N LEU A 143 12.34 25.77 7.13
CA LEU A 143 13.41 25.82 8.13
C LEU A 143 12.91 26.12 9.56
N PRO A 144 12.05 27.15 9.79
CA PRO A 144 11.58 27.44 11.15
C PRO A 144 10.81 26.29 11.78
N VAL A 145 10.04 25.54 10.97
CA VAL A 145 9.26 24.38 11.42
C VAL A 145 10.18 23.20 11.69
N LEU A 146 11.11 22.91 10.78
CA LEU A 146 12.09 21.82 10.93
C LEU A 146 12.96 22.00 12.18
N GLU A 147 13.37 23.22 12.51
CA GLU A 147 14.12 23.50 13.73
C GLU A 147 13.32 23.20 15.00
N GLN A 148 12.04 23.56 15.03
CA GLN A 148 11.17 23.27 16.17
C GLN A 148 10.93 21.77 16.33
N VAL A 149 10.71 21.07 15.23
CA VAL A 149 10.50 19.61 15.24
C VAL A 149 11.78 18.88 15.65
N ALA A 150 12.93 19.30 15.14
CA ALA A 150 14.22 18.75 15.53
C ALA A 150 14.49 18.93 17.04
N LYS A 151 14.16 20.10 17.61
CA LYS A 151 14.26 20.35 19.07
C LYS A 151 13.33 19.44 19.88
N ALA A 152 12.15 19.14 19.36
CA ALA A 152 11.20 18.24 20.02
C ALA A 152 11.58 16.76 19.90
N GLY A 153 12.52 16.40 19.03
CA GLY A 153 12.96 15.01 18.83
C GLY A 153 11.89 14.07 18.28
N ARG A 154 10.83 14.62 17.68
CA ARG A 154 9.70 13.86 17.10
C ARG A 154 9.77 13.87 15.57
N PRO A 155 9.24 12.84 14.88
CA PRO A 155 9.18 12.85 13.42
C PRO A 155 8.19 13.88 12.86
N LEU A 156 8.33 14.22 11.58
CA LEU A 156 7.40 15.10 10.84
C LEU A 156 6.79 14.40 9.63
N LEU A 157 5.47 14.39 9.53
CA LEU A 157 4.73 14.11 8.30
C LEU A 157 4.34 15.44 7.64
N ILE A 158 4.74 15.65 6.40
CA ILE A 158 4.37 16.81 5.60
C ILE A 158 3.37 16.35 4.55
N VAL A 159 2.18 16.96 4.56
CA VAL A 159 1.15 16.76 3.55
C VAL A 159 0.97 18.09 2.82
N ALA A 160 1.37 18.13 1.55
CA ALA A 160 1.30 19.32 0.72
C ALA A 160 0.64 19.03 -0.64
N GLU A 161 0.35 20.07 -1.43
CA GLU A 161 -0.04 19.86 -2.83
C GLU A 161 1.07 19.12 -3.58
N ASP A 162 2.31 19.57 -3.40
CA ASP A 162 3.53 19.05 -4.01
C ASP A 162 4.77 19.53 -3.24
N ILE A 163 5.84 18.73 -3.22
CA ILE A 163 7.16 19.14 -2.70
C ILE A 163 8.22 18.80 -3.74
N GLU A 164 8.86 19.82 -4.28
CA GLU A 164 9.73 19.70 -5.45
C GLU A 164 11.09 20.38 -5.26
N GLY A 165 12.01 20.10 -6.18
CA GLY A 165 13.29 20.79 -6.29
C GLY A 165 14.19 20.66 -5.06
N GLU A 166 14.68 21.79 -4.58
CA GLU A 166 15.63 21.87 -3.46
C GLU A 166 15.01 21.33 -2.17
N ALA A 167 13.74 21.65 -1.91
CA ALA A 167 13.05 21.23 -0.69
C ALA A 167 13.03 19.70 -0.54
N LEU A 168 12.64 18.97 -1.59
CA LEU A 168 12.61 17.51 -1.57
C LEU A 168 14.01 16.91 -1.41
N ALA A 169 14.99 17.44 -2.14
CA ALA A 169 16.38 16.95 -2.06
C ALA A 169 16.94 17.11 -0.64
N THR A 170 16.71 18.25 0.02
CA THR A 170 17.15 18.48 1.39
C THR A 170 16.45 17.54 2.38
N LEU A 171 15.14 17.34 2.26
CA LEU A 171 14.39 16.42 3.12
C LEU A 171 14.91 14.98 2.99
N VAL A 172 15.19 14.51 1.77
CA VAL A 172 15.74 13.18 1.51
C VAL A 172 17.13 13.01 2.14
N VAL A 173 18.04 13.97 1.93
CA VAL A 173 19.40 13.91 2.50
C VAL A 173 19.36 13.91 4.02
N ASN A 174 18.48 14.71 4.62
CA ASN A 174 18.29 14.76 6.08
C ASN A 174 17.72 13.46 6.63
N ASN A 175 16.76 12.85 5.92
CA ASN A 175 16.20 11.57 6.32
C ASN A 175 17.25 10.44 6.29
N ILE A 176 18.11 10.39 5.26
CA ILE A 176 19.23 9.44 5.17
C ILE A 176 20.23 9.64 6.32
N ARG A 177 20.47 10.90 6.73
CA ARG A 177 21.36 11.25 7.85
C ARG A 177 20.72 11.02 9.22
N GLY A 178 19.44 10.65 9.28
CA GLY A 178 18.71 10.39 10.52
C GLY A 178 18.35 11.64 11.33
N ILE A 179 18.43 12.85 10.75
CA ILE A 179 18.19 14.12 11.45
C ILE A 179 17.46 15.10 10.52
N PRO A 180 16.22 15.52 10.83
CA PRO A 180 15.14 14.81 11.54
C PRO A 180 14.45 13.75 10.65
N LYS A 181 13.76 12.76 11.27
CA LYS A 181 12.93 11.78 10.53
C LYS A 181 11.74 12.50 9.91
N THR A 182 11.66 12.51 8.58
CA THR A 182 10.60 13.20 7.85
C THR A 182 10.01 12.32 6.76
N CYS A 183 8.72 12.48 6.46
CA CYS A 183 8.07 11.88 5.30
C CYS A 183 7.21 12.94 4.62
N ALA A 184 7.29 13.02 3.29
CA ALA A 184 6.51 13.95 2.48
C ALA A 184 5.54 13.19 1.56
N VAL A 185 4.28 13.65 1.55
CA VAL A 185 3.13 13.08 0.83
C VAL A 185 2.36 14.20 0.11
#